data_AF-A0A6N2KRU4-F1
#
_entry.id   AF-A0A6N2KRU4-F1
#
_cell.length_a   1.000
_cell.length_b   1.000
_cell.length_c   1.000
_cell.angle_alpha   90.00
_cell.angle_beta   90.00
_cell.angle_gamma   90.00
#
_symmetry.space_group_name_H-M   'P 1'
#
loop_
_entity.id
_entity.type
_entity.pdbx_description
1 polymer ?
#
loop_
_entity_poly.entity_id
_entity_poly.type
_entity_poly.pdbx_seq_one_letter_code
_entity_poly.pdbx_strand_id
1 'polypeptide(L)'
;MLKIKESLLKEKMGEKGEVLEAVLKETVDLENIPIEEVLENLRCSREGLTTQAAEERLAIFGHNKLEEKKESKVLKFLGFMWNPLSWVMEAAAIMAIALANGGGKPPDWQDFVGIITLLVINSTISFIEENNAGNAAAALMASLAPKAKSALTGESLPVTKGPGDGIYSGSTCKQGEIEAVVIATGVHTFFGKAAHLVDTTNQVGHFQKARAGIQEVHFLPFNPTEKRTALTYIDNEGKMHRVSKGAPEQILNLSHNKSDIERRVHAVIDKFAERGLRSLAVAYQEVPEGRKESAGGPWQFIGLMPLFDPPRHDSAETIRRALNLGVNVKMITGDQLAIGKETGRRLGMGTNMYPSSALLGQNKDESIVALPIDELIEKADGFAGVFPA
;
A
#
# COMPACT_ATOMS: atom_id res chain seq x y z
N MET A 1 -25.05 4.79 53.99
CA MET A 1 -25.40 5.14 52.59
C MET A 1 -24.27 5.82 51.83
N LEU A 2 -23.68 6.95 52.26
CA LEU A 2 -22.64 7.65 51.48
C LEU A 2 -21.46 6.75 51.04
N LYS A 3 -20.78 6.05 51.97
CA LYS A 3 -19.63 5.18 51.65
C LYS A 3 -19.90 4.08 50.60
N ILE A 4 -21.13 3.58 50.52
CA ILE A 4 -21.53 2.56 49.52
C ILE A 4 -21.76 3.21 48.16
N LYS A 5 -22.31 4.44 48.13
CA LYS A 5 -22.37 5.24 46.89
C LYS A 5 -20.98 5.60 46.38
N GLU A 6 -20.04 5.91 47.27
CA GLU A 6 -18.64 6.21 46.91
C GLU A 6 -17.87 4.97 46.41
N SER A 7 -18.08 3.78 46.99
CA SER A 7 -17.45 2.55 46.47
C SER A 7 -18.01 2.17 45.10
N LEU A 8 -19.34 2.19 44.93
CA LEU A 8 -19.99 1.93 43.64
C LEU A 8 -19.62 2.97 42.56
N LEU A 9 -19.38 4.23 42.94
CA LEU A 9 -18.85 5.24 42.03
C LEU A 9 -17.39 4.97 41.66
N LYS A 10 -16.56 4.48 42.60
CA LYS A 10 -15.16 4.11 42.32
C LYS A 10 -15.04 2.85 41.45
N GLU A 11 -15.85 1.80 41.71
CA GLU A 11 -15.92 0.62 40.83
C GLU A 11 -16.35 1.02 39.41
N LYS A 12 -17.46 1.79 39.30
CA LYS A 12 -17.91 2.35 38.01
C LYS A 12 -16.96 3.38 37.39
N MET A 13 -15.92 3.83 38.09
CA MET A 13 -14.84 4.66 37.54
C MET A 13 -13.67 3.80 37.05
N GLY A 14 -13.31 2.72 37.76
CA GLY A 14 -12.32 1.73 37.33
C GLY A 14 -12.71 1.07 36.00
N GLU A 15 -13.96 0.60 35.89
CA GLU A 15 -14.57 0.07 34.65
C GLU A 15 -14.57 1.07 33.47
N LYS A 16 -14.26 2.36 33.66
CA LYS A 16 -14.16 3.32 32.54
C LYS A 16 -12.77 3.37 31.93
N GLY A 17 -11.72 3.22 32.74
CA GLY A 17 -10.34 3.21 32.26
C GLY A 17 -10.09 1.99 31.36
N GLU A 18 -10.49 0.80 31.83
CA GLU A 18 -10.19 -0.46 31.17
C GLU A 18 -10.75 -0.55 29.73
N VAL A 19 -11.97 -0.05 29.48
CA VAL A 19 -12.58 -0.08 28.13
C VAL A 19 -11.91 0.92 27.18
N LEU A 20 -11.53 2.11 27.64
CA LEU A 20 -10.82 3.07 26.80
C LEU A 20 -9.36 2.64 26.54
N GLU A 21 -8.72 1.97 27.50
CA GLU A 21 -7.42 1.31 27.28
C GLU A 21 -7.50 0.12 26.30
N ALA A 22 -8.60 -0.63 26.31
CA ALA A 22 -8.83 -1.72 25.34
C ALA A 22 -8.97 -1.18 23.91
N VAL A 23 -9.68 -0.05 23.74
CA VAL A 23 -9.74 0.68 22.46
C VAL A 23 -8.34 1.15 22.03
N LEU A 24 -7.54 1.71 22.94
CA LEU A 24 -6.16 2.14 22.65
C LEU A 24 -5.22 0.97 22.28
N LYS A 25 -5.49 -0.24 22.78
CA LYS A 25 -4.76 -1.48 22.45
C LYS A 25 -5.26 -2.15 21.16
N GLU A 26 -6.17 -1.52 20.40
CA GLU A 26 -6.79 -2.02 19.17
C GLU A 26 -7.46 -3.41 19.34
N THR A 27 -7.89 -3.78 20.56
CA THR A 27 -8.54 -5.09 20.82
C THR A 27 -10.03 -5.11 20.47
N VAL A 28 -10.58 -3.98 20.02
CA VAL A 28 -11.97 -3.83 19.56
C VAL A 28 -11.93 -3.19 18.17
N ASP A 29 -12.47 -3.87 17.18
CA ASP A 29 -12.59 -3.32 15.82
C ASP A 29 -13.77 -2.33 15.76
N LEU A 30 -13.44 -1.04 15.78
CA LEU A 30 -14.43 0.04 15.69
C LEU A 30 -14.79 0.41 14.23
N GLU A 31 -14.14 -0.16 13.21
CA GLU A 31 -14.43 0.16 11.80
C GLU A 31 -15.62 -0.63 11.24
N ASN A 32 -15.95 -1.79 11.82
CA ASN A 32 -16.95 -2.73 11.30
C ASN A 32 -18.19 -2.93 12.19
N ILE A 33 -18.39 -2.11 13.23
CA ILE A 33 -19.54 -2.20 14.16
C ILE A 33 -20.56 -1.06 13.97
N PRO A 34 -21.83 -1.23 14.35
CA PRO A 34 -22.86 -0.18 14.25
C PRO A 34 -22.51 1.10 15.03
N ILE A 35 -22.98 2.26 14.56
CA ILE A 35 -22.76 3.56 15.20
C ILE A 35 -23.19 3.57 16.68
N GLU A 36 -24.30 2.89 17.00
CA GLU A 36 -24.77 2.74 18.38
C GLU A 36 -23.74 2.05 19.28
N GLU A 37 -23.11 0.97 18.79
CA GLU A 37 -22.05 0.26 19.51
C GLU A 37 -20.74 1.08 19.54
N VAL A 38 -20.43 1.88 18.52
CA VAL A 38 -19.31 2.84 18.56
C VAL A 38 -19.54 3.88 19.66
N LEU A 39 -20.76 4.44 19.76
CA LEU A 39 -21.12 5.44 20.78
C LEU A 39 -21.04 4.86 22.20
N GLU A 40 -21.46 3.60 22.39
CA GLU A 40 -21.35 2.89 23.68
C GLU A 40 -19.89 2.58 24.05
N ASN A 41 -19.11 2.00 23.13
CA ASN A 41 -17.69 1.67 23.37
C ASN A 41 -16.84 2.92 23.63
N LEU A 42 -17.01 3.98 22.82
CA LEU A 42 -16.32 5.26 23.01
C LEU A 42 -16.93 6.11 24.13
N ARG A 43 -18.08 5.71 24.70
CA ARG A 43 -18.81 6.41 25.78
C ARG A 43 -19.03 7.88 25.47
N CYS A 44 -19.68 8.14 24.33
CA CYS A 44 -20.01 9.48 23.86
C CYS A 44 -21.50 9.58 23.49
N SER A 45 -22.09 10.76 23.64
CA SER A 45 -23.46 11.03 23.19
C SER A 45 -23.45 11.61 21.78
N ARG A 46 -24.60 11.60 21.11
CA ARG A 46 -24.79 12.26 19.81
C ARG A 46 -24.64 13.79 19.88
N GLU A 47 -24.62 14.38 21.07
CA GLU A 47 -24.37 15.81 21.32
C GLU A 47 -22.88 16.13 21.54
N GLY A 48 -22.00 15.12 21.46
CA GLY A 48 -20.55 15.28 21.56
C GLY A 48 -19.99 14.98 22.95
N LEU A 49 -18.85 15.62 23.27
CA LEU A 49 -18.09 15.39 24.50
C LEU A 49 -18.18 16.58 25.46
N THR A 50 -18.27 16.31 26.76
CA THR A 50 -18.06 17.33 27.79
C THR A 50 -16.57 17.67 27.90
N THR A 51 -16.25 18.90 28.33
CA THR A 51 -14.86 19.38 28.47
C THR A 51 -14.00 18.44 29.33
N GLN A 52 -14.54 17.96 30.46
CA GLN A 52 -13.86 17.01 31.35
C GLN A 52 -13.55 15.68 30.63
N ALA A 53 -14.51 15.14 29.87
CA ALA A 53 -14.31 13.89 29.13
C ALA A 53 -13.39 14.06 27.91
N ALA A 54 -13.17 15.29 27.44
CA ALA A 54 -12.14 15.60 26.43
C ALA A 54 -10.73 15.66 27.05
N GLU A 55 -10.58 16.27 28.23
CA GLU A 55 -9.31 16.28 28.98
C GLU A 55 -8.86 14.88 29.40
N GLU A 56 -9.78 14.04 29.91
CA GLU A 56 -9.50 12.63 30.24
C GLU A 56 -9.01 11.85 29.01
N ARG A 57 -9.66 12.03 27.84
CA ARG A 57 -9.23 11.38 26.59
C ARG A 57 -7.88 11.90 26.09
N LEU A 58 -7.59 13.20 26.23
CA LEU A 58 -6.30 13.76 25.83
C LEU A 58 -5.13 13.23 26.69
N ALA A 59 -5.40 12.90 27.96
CA ALA A 59 -4.43 12.21 28.81
C ALA A 59 -4.19 10.74 28.44
N ILE A 60 -5.20 10.04 27.89
CA ILE A 60 -5.12 8.61 27.51
C ILE A 60 -4.57 8.43 26.09
N PHE A 61 -5.13 9.13 25.11
CA PHE A 61 -4.83 8.96 23.68
C PHE A 61 -3.76 9.94 23.15
N GLY A 62 -3.38 10.95 23.95
CA GLY A 62 -2.44 11.99 23.54
C GLY A 62 -3.01 12.99 22.54
N HIS A 63 -2.12 13.78 21.93
CA HIS A 63 -2.50 14.75 20.90
C HIS A 63 -2.61 14.09 19.52
N ASN A 64 -3.53 14.58 18.68
CA ASN A 64 -3.64 14.19 17.27
C ASN A 64 -2.49 14.74 16.41
N LYS A 65 -1.26 14.28 16.67
CA LYS A 65 -0.03 14.54 15.91
C LYS A 65 0.80 13.26 15.86
N LEU A 66 1.56 13.05 14.79
CA LEU A 66 2.53 11.95 14.71
C LEU A 66 3.72 12.23 15.62
N GLU A 67 4.21 11.18 16.31
CA GLU A 67 5.35 11.29 17.21
C GLU A 67 6.65 11.48 16.43
N GLU A 68 7.27 12.64 16.58
CA GLU A 68 8.67 12.85 16.20
C GLU A 68 9.56 12.09 17.19
N LYS A 69 10.07 10.90 16.82
CA LYS A 69 11.13 10.22 17.59
C LYS A 69 12.41 11.05 17.57
N LYS A 70 12.55 11.94 18.54
CA LYS A 70 13.74 12.76 18.78
C LYS A 70 14.83 11.92 19.43
N GLU A 71 15.53 11.12 18.64
CA GLU A 71 16.81 10.56 19.06
C GLU A 71 17.79 11.69 19.40
N SER A 72 18.27 11.73 20.64
CA SER A 72 19.31 12.70 20.99
C SER A 72 20.63 12.26 20.34
N LYS A 73 21.23 13.17 19.55
CA LYS A 73 22.51 12.93 18.87
C LYS A 73 23.62 12.52 19.84
N VAL A 74 23.52 12.94 21.10
CA VAL A 74 24.46 12.60 22.18
C VAL A 74 24.30 11.15 22.66
N LEU A 75 23.08 10.64 22.87
CA LEU A 75 22.90 9.20 23.17
C LEU A 75 23.40 8.33 22.02
N LYS A 76 23.14 8.74 20.76
CA LYS A 76 23.62 8.01 19.60
C LYS A 76 25.16 7.99 19.53
N PHE A 77 25.81 9.12 19.82
CA PHE A 77 27.27 9.19 19.99
C PHE A 77 27.79 8.25 21.10
N LEU A 78 27.17 8.26 22.28
CA LEU A 78 27.51 7.37 23.40
C LEU A 78 27.35 5.88 23.03
N GLY A 79 26.38 5.53 22.20
CA GLY A 79 26.19 4.17 21.69
C GLY A 79 27.39 3.61 20.92
N PHE A 80 28.12 4.44 20.15
CA PHE A 80 29.33 4.01 19.43
C PHE A 80 30.49 3.65 20.35
N MET A 81 30.54 4.20 21.57
CA MET A 81 31.54 3.81 22.57
C MET A 81 31.26 2.41 23.17
N TRP A 82 30.07 1.85 22.95
CA TRP A 82 29.61 0.60 23.57
C TRP A 82 29.78 -0.66 22.70
N ASN A 83 30.59 -0.59 21.63
CA ASN A 83 30.97 -1.75 20.82
C ASN A 83 31.88 -2.71 21.63
N PRO A 84 31.73 -4.05 21.51
CA PRO A 84 32.63 -5.02 22.13
C PRO A 84 34.14 -4.75 21.94
N LEU A 85 34.56 -4.16 20.81
CA LEU A 85 35.96 -3.77 20.60
C LEU A 85 36.36 -2.57 21.47
N SER A 86 35.46 -1.61 21.67
CA SER A 86 35.67 -0.44 22.54
C SER A 86 35.78 -0.84 24.01
N TRP A 87 34.99 -1.82 24.47
CA TRP A 87 35.12 -2.37 25.83
C TRP A 87 36.51 -2.95 26.12
N VAL A 88 37.13 -3.62 25.14
CA VAL A 88 38.50 -4.16 25.29
C VAL A 88 39.52 -3.03 25.46
N MET A 89 39.36 -1.94 24.71
CA MET A 89 40.22 -0.75 24.81
C MET A 89 39.99 0.03 26.11
N GLU A 90 38.75 0.14 26.57
CA GLU A 90 38.40 0.77 27.86
C GLU A 90 38.93 -0.05 29.05
N ALA A 91 38.80 -1.37 29.00
CA ALA A 91 39.42 -2.27 29.97
C ALA A 91 40.96 -2.14 29.99
N ALA A 92 41.60 -1.99 28.83
CA ALA A 92 43.03 -1.72 28.74
C ALA A 92 43.42 -0.36 29.36
N ALA A 93 42.63 0.69 29.15
CA ALA A 93 42.84 2.01 29.74
C ALA A 93 42.70 1.99 31.28
N ILE A 94 41.68 1.30 31.81
CA ILE A 94 41.48 1.11 33.25
C ILE A 94 42.62 0.28 33.85
N MET A 95 43.04 -0.79 33.15
CA MET A 95 44.14 -1.65 33.58
C MET A 95 45.48 -0.88 33.64
N ALA A 96 45.74 0.04 32.71
CA ALA A 96 46.93 0.89 32.74
C ALA A 96 47.00 1.73 34.03
N ILE A 97 45.91 2.41 34.41
CA ILE A 97 45.84 3.17 35.67
C ILE A 97 45.96 2.24 36.90
N ALA A 98 45.22 1.12 36.90
CA ALA A 98 45.15 0.21 38.04
C ALA A 98 46.52 -0.43 38.36
N LEU A 99 47.27 -0.84 37.34
CA LEU A 99 48.61 -1.39 37.49
C LEU A 99 49.62 -0.32 37.91
N ALA A 100 49.52 0.91 37.38
CA ALA A 100 50.47 1.97 37.71
C ALA A 100 50.32 2.47 39.16
N ASN A 101 49.08 2.57 39.68
CA ASN A 101 48.82 2.96 41.07
C ASN A 101 49.27 1.91 42.12
N GLY A 102 49.52 0.66 41.72
CA GLY A 102 49.95 -0.40 42.64
C GLY A 102 51.48 -0.51 42.85
N GLY A 103 52.28 0.13 42.01
CA GLY A 103 53.72 -0.17 41.88
C GLY A 103 54.72 0.88 42.41
N GLY A 104 54.25 1.98 43.01
CA GLY A 104 55.12 3.08 43.47
C GLY A 104 55.84 3.85 42.36
N LYS A 105 55.50 3.60 41.10
CA LYS A 105 55.90 4.39 39.93
C LYS A 105 54.90 5.54 39.70
N PRO A 106 55.30 6.65 39.06
CA PRO A 106 54.33 7.64 38.63
C PRO A 106 53.31 7.02 37.67
N PRO A 107 52.01 7.35 37.79
CA PRO A 107 50.99 6.81 36.88
C PRO A 107 51.22 7.23 35.43
N ASP A 108 51.17 6.26 34.51
CA ASP A 108 51.29 6.47 33.05
C ASP A 108 50.02 7.11 32.46
N TRP A 109 49.75 8.34 32.88
CA TRP A 109 48.66 9.19 32.37
C TRP A 109 48.75 9.40 30.86
N GLN A 110 49.94 9.28 30.26
CA GLN A 110 50.14 9.44 28.82
C GLN A 110 49.45 8.32 28.03
N ASP A 111 49.58 7.07 28.48
CA ASP A 111 48.93 5.92 27.83
C ASP A 111 47.41 5.95 28.03
N PHE A 112 46.94 6.28 29.23
CA PHE A 112 45.51 6.46 29.49
C PHE A 112 44.90 7.56 28.61
N VAL A 113 45.50 8.75 28.58
CA VAL A 113 45.04 9.87 27.73
C VAL A 113 45.13 9.50 26.25
N GLY A 114 46.15 8.75 25.83
CA GLY A 114 46.30 8.23 24.48
C GLY A 114 45.14 7.30 24.07
N ILE A 115 44.80 6.32 24.91
CA ILE A 115 43.69 5.38 24.63
C ILE A 115 42.33 6.09 24.62
N ILE A 116 42.08 6.99 25.57
CA ILE A 116 40.84 7.78 25.60
C ILE A 116 40.74 8.69 24.36
N THR A 117 41.83 9.33 23.94
CA THR A 117 41.87 10.15 22.72
C THR A 117 41.59 9.32 21.47
N LEU A 118 42.16 8.12 21.37
CA LEU A 118 41.92 7.18 20.26
C LEU A 118 40.44 6.74 20.21
N LEU A 119 39.83 6.43 21.35
CA LEU A 119 38.41 6.08 21.45
C LEU A 119 37.50 7.23 21.00
N VAL A 120 37.79 8.47 21.42
CA VAL A 120 37.05 9.67 20.99
C VAL A 120 37.18 9.90 19.48
N ILE A 121 38.36 9.73 18.90
CA ILE A 121 38.56 9.85 17.45
C ILE A 121 37.77 8.78 16.69
N ASN A 122 37.88 7.51 17.10
CA ASN A 122 37.19 6.39 16.45
C ASN A 122 35.65 6.55 16.50
N SER A 123 35.12 6.94 17.66
CA SER A 123 33.68 7.20 17.84
C SER A 123 33.22 8.41 17.03
N THR A 124 34.07 9.43 16.87
CA THR A 124 33.79 10.62 16.05
C THR A 124 33.70 10.27 14.56
N ILE A 125 34.64 9.47 14.04
CA ILE A 125 34.62 8.98 12.65
C ILE A 125 33.36 8.13 12.44
N SER A 126 33.11 7.14 13.30
CA SER A 126 31.94 6.26 13.23
C SER A 126 30.61 7.04 13.24
N PHE A 127 30.50 8.05 14.11
CA PHE A 127 29.32 8.92 14.18
C PHE A 127 29.13 9.75 12.91
N ILE A 128 30.21 10.28 12.32
CA ILE A 128 30.14 11.05 11.07
C ILE A 128 29.75 10.15 9.90
N GLU A 129 30.35 8.95 9.79
CA GLU A 129 30.03 7.98 8.74
C GLU A 129 28.58 7.50 8.84
N GLU A 130 28.09 7.10 10.01
CA GLU A 130 26.71 6.66 10.13
C GLU A 130 25.70 7.81 9.94
N ASN A 131 25.99 9.03 10.41
CA ASN A 131 25.13 10.17 10.15
C ASN A 131 25.10 10.54 8.66
N ASN A 132 26.22 10.38 7.93
CA ASN A 132 26.28 10.60 6.49
C ASN A 132 25.56 9.49 5.71
N ALA A 133 25.79 8.22 6.07
CA ALA A 133 25.10 7.06 5.50
C ALA A 133 23.59 7.10 5.77
N GLY A 134 23.17 7.51 6.97
CA GLY A 134 21.78 7.72 7.34
C GLY A 134 21.12 8.84 6.53
N ASN A 135 21.82 9.97 6.31
CA ASN A 135 21.34 11.04 5.43
C ASN A 135 21.25 10.58 3.96
N ALA A 136 22.22 9.82 3.46
CA ALA A 136 22.20 9.27 2.11
C ALA A 136 21.07 8.24 1.93
N ALA A 137 20.85 7.36 2.91
CA ALA A 137 19.75 6.42 2.93
C ALA A 137 18.39 7.13 3.01
N ALA A 138 18.26 8.18 3.83
CA ALA A 138 17.05 9.01 3.89
C ALA A 138 16.77 9.71 2.54
N ALA A 139 17.80 10.22 1.87
CA ALA A 139 17.67 10.79 0.53
C ALA A 139 17.27 9.74 -0.53
N LEU A 140 17.82 8.52 -0.43
CA LEU A 140 17.43 7.41 -1.30
C LEU A 140 15.97 6.99 -1.06
N MET A 141 15.55 6.84 0.20
CA MET A 141 14.16 6.54 0.59
C MET A 141 13.20 7.61 0.09
N ALA A 142 13.54 8.89 0.24
CA ALA A 142 12.76 10.01 -0.30
C ALA A 142 12.64 9.98 -1.84
N SER A 143 13.64 9.44 -2.55
CA SER A 143 13.60 9.28 -4.01
C SER A 143 12.74 8.11 -4.49
N LEU A 144 12.54 7.09 -3.64
CA LEU A 144 11.80 5.86 -3.95
C LEU A 144 10.31 5.92 -3.59
N ALA A 145 9.88 6.95 -2.86
CA ALA A 145 8.48 7.13 -2.45
C ALA A 145 7.53 7.29 -3.67
N PRO A 146 6.47 6.46 -3.79
CA PRO A 146 5.62 6.43 -4.98
C PRO A 146 4.75 7.69 -5.12
N LYS A 147 4.89 8.37 -6.27
CA LYS A 147 4.18 9.61 -6.59
C LYS A 147 2.76 9.35 -7.12
N ALA A 148 1.80 9.08 -6.24
CA ALA A 148 0.38 9.03 -6.60
C ALA A 148 -0.52 9.62 -5.51
N LYS A 149 -1.51 10.42 -5.90
CA LYS A 149 -2.54 11.00 -5.00
C LYS A 149 -3.58 9.99 -4.50
N SER A 150 -3.43 8.73 -4.87
CA SER A 150 -4.26 7.60 -4.45
C SER A 150 -3.75 6.95 -3.15
N ALA A 151 -3.21 7.76 -2.24
CA ALA A 151 -2.31 7.31 -1.18
C ALA A 151 -2.94 6.43 -0.09
N LEU A 152 -4.27 6.41 0.03
CA LEU A 152 -4.98 5.60 1.03
C LEU A 152 -5.57 4.31 0.45
N THR A 153 -6.11 4.35 -0.78
CA THR A 153 -6.93 3.24 -1.35
C THR A 153 -6.54 2.82 -2.78
N GLY A 154 -5.60 3.49 -3.44
CA GLY A 154 -5.33 3.24 -4.87
C GLY A 154 -6.31 3.91 -5.85
N GLU A 155 -7.40 4.52 -5.36
CA GLU A 155 -8.44 5.11 -6.20
C GLU A 155 -8.23 6.61 -6.47
N SER A 156 -8.62 7.07 -7.67
CA SER A 156 -8.46 8.48 -8.11
C SER A 156 -9.77 9.27 -8.17
N LEU A 157 -10.90 8.66 -7.79
CA LEU A 157 -12.23 9.27 -7.81
C LEU A 157 -12.76 9.43 -6.37
N PRO A 158 -13.57 10.46 -6.08
CA PRO A 158 -14.21 10.60 -4.77
C PRO A 158 -15.20 9.46 -4.53
N VAL A 159 -15.16 8.87 -3.34
CA VAL A 159 -16.11 7.83 -2.90
C VAL A 159 -17.21 8.49 -2.09
N THR A 160 -18.47 8.17 -2.40
CA THR A 160 -19.63 8.61 -1.61
C THR A 160 -19.70 7.82 -0.31
N LYS A 161 -19.90 8.50 0.81
CA LYS A 161 -19.99 7.92 2.16
C LYS A 161 -21.37 8.21 2.76
N GLY A 162 -21.99 7.22 3.39
CA GLY A 162 -23.25 7.32 4.10
C GLY A 162 -23.09 7.28 5.64
N PRO A 163 -24.17 7.49 6.41
CA PRO A 163 -24.14 7.35 7.85
C PRO A 163 -23.76 5.92 8.26
N GLY A 164 -22.72 5.79 9.10
CA GLY A 164 -22.14 4.51 9.51
C GLY A 164 -20.83 4.15 8.80
N ASP A 165 -20.49 4.78 7.68
CA ASP A 165 -19.24 4.47 6.98
C ASP A 165 -18.01 5.12 7.65
N GLY A 166 -16.94 4.34 7.83
CA GLY A 166 -15.64 4.85 8.28
C GLY A 166 -15.00 5.85 7.31
N ILE A 167 -14.32 6.88 7.86
CA ILE A 167 -13.62 7.94 7.12
C ILE A 167 -12.20 8.10 7.67
N TYR A 168 -11.21 8.09 6.78
CA TYR A 168 -9.80 8.14 7.17
C TYR A 168 -9.29 9.58 7.29
N SER A 169 -8.44 9.82 8.30
CA SER A 169 -7.68 11.07 8.47
C SER A 169 -6.92 11.43 7.17
N GLY A 170 -6.80 12.72 6.87
CA GLY A 170 -6.21 13.21 5.61
C GLY A 170 -7.15 13.20 4.39
N SER A 171 -8.33 12.58 4.47
CA SER A 171 -9.35 12.67 3.42
C SER A 171 -9.88 14.10 3.26
N THR A 172 -10.08 14.57 2.03
CA THR A 172 -10.65 15.91 1.76
C THR A 172 -12.10 15.79 1.30
N CYS A 173 -13.04 16.41 2.05
CA CYS A 173 -14.42 16.54 1.57
C CYS A 173 -14.46 17.33 0.24
N LYS A 174 -15.25 16.85 -0.72
CA LYS A 174 -15.47 17.53 -2.02
C LYS A 174 -16.86 18.16 -2.13
N GLN A 175 -17.87 17.53 -1.54
CA GLN A 175 -19.27 17.94 -1.57
C GLN A 175 -19.96 17.39 -0.33
N GLY A 176 -20.90 18.17 0.23
CA GLY A 176 -21.68 17.78 1.41
C GLY A 176 -21.02 18.15 2.74
N GLU A 177 -21.81 17.97 3.81
CA GLU A 177 -21.45 18.17 5.21
C GLU A 177 -22.06 17.01 6.02
N ILE A 178 -21.31 16.52 7.01
CA ILE A 178 -21.71 15.41 7.88
C ILE A 178 -21.14 15.63 9.28
N GLU A 179 -21.83 15.12 10.29
CA GLU A 179 -21.29 14.94 11.63
C GLU A 179 -20.68 13.53 11.74
N ALA A 180 -19.56 13.40 12.44
CA ALA A 180 -18.82 12.13 12.54
C ALA A 180 -18.17 11.97 13.92
N VAL A 181 -18.03 10.72 14.37
CA VAL A 181 -17.35 10.36 15.62
C VAL A 181 -15.91 9.95 15.33
N VAL A 182 -14.96 10.48 16.10
CA VAL A 182 -13.53 10.17 15.93
C VAL A 182 -13.20 8.85 16.63
N ILE A 183 -12.91 7.81 15.83
CA ILE A 183 -12.55 6.47 16.33
C ILE A 183 -11.05 6.30 16.65
N ALA A 184 -10.16 7.05 15.99
CA ALA A 184 -8.71 6.97 16.15
C ALA A 184 -8.03 8.32 15.88
N THR A 185 -6.86 8.55 16.49
CA THR A 185 -6.06 9.77 16.31
C THR A 185 -4.57 9.47 16.17
N GLY A 186 -3.79 10.43 15.65
CA GLY A 186 -2.34 10.33 15.53
C GLY A 186 -1.88 9.08 14.77
N VAL A 187 -0.90 8.38 15.34
CA VAL A 187 -0.28 7.16 14.79
C VAL A 187 -1.25 5.97 14.65
N HIS A 188 -2.37 5.97 15.38
CA HIS A 188 -3.38 4.91 15.30
C HIS A 188 -4.29 5.03 14.09
N THR A 189 -4.35 6.21 13.45
CA THR A 189 -5.10 6.37 12.19
C THR A 189 -4.40 5.62 11.05
N PHE A 190 -5.17 5.10 10.09
CA PHE A 190 -4.62 4.50 8.86
C PHE A 190 -3.66 5.47 8.12
N PHE A 191 -3.99 6.77 8.09
CA PHE A 191 -3.07 7.80 7.59
C PHE A 191 -1.81 7.94 8.44
N GLY A 192 -1.88 7.87 9.77
CA GLY A 192 -0.68 7.92 10.62
C GLY A 192 0.25 6.72 10.44
N LYS A 193 -0.34 5.52 10.28
CA LYS A 193 0.38 4.28 9.92
C LYS A 193 1.07 4.42 8.55
N ALA A 194 0.43 5.08 7.58
CA ALA A 194 0.98 5.31 6.24
C ALA A 194 1.94 6.53 6.13
N ALA A 195 1.69 7.62 6.84
CA ALA A 195 2.41 8.89 6.73
C ALA A 195 3.77 8.88 7.43
N HIS A 196 4.03 7.89 8.31
CA HIS A 196 5.40 7.57 8.73
C HIS A 196 6.30 7.25 7.51
N LEU A 197 5.73 6.83 6.37
CA LEU A 197 6.48 6.40 5.19
C LEU A 197 6.67 7.50 4.12
N VAL A 198 5.81 8.53 4.02
CA VAL A 198 5.86 9.52 2.90
C VAL A 198 5.26 10.89 3.22
N ASP A 199 5.95 11.96 2.78
CA ASP A 199 5.44 13.31 2.43
C ASP A 199 6.44 13.95 1.42
N THR A 200 6.17 14.93 0.54
CA THR A 200 4.99 15.79 0.29
C THR A 200 4.46 15.65 -1.17
N THR A 201 3.96 16.73 -1.79
CA THR A 201 3.22 16.77 -3.08
C THR A 201 3.69 18.00 -3.94
N ASN A 202 3.08 18.53 -5.02
CA ASN A 202 1.72 18.46 -5.57
C ASN A 202 1.63 18.98 -7.04
N GLN A 203 0.93 18.27 -7.95
CA GLN A 203 0.32 18.87 -9.17
C GLN A 203 -0.89 18.03 -9.68
N VAL A 204 -1.67 18.51 -10.67
CA VAL A 204 -3.02 17.99 -11.07
C VAL A 204 -3.15 17.81 -12.60
N GLY A 205 -3.99 16.88 -13.08
CA GLY A 205 -4.03 16.43 -14.50
C GLY A 205 -5.40 16.30 -15.20
N HIS A 206 -5.36 15.77 -16.43
CA HIS A 206 -6.29 16.01 -17.56
C HIS A 206 -7.76 15.52 -17.51
N PHE A 207 -8.19 14.76 -16.48
CA PHE A 207 -9.45 13.98 -16.56
C PHE A 207 -10.75 14.78 -16.73
N GLN A 208 -10.80 16.04 -16.27
CA GLN A 208 -12.03 16.85 -16.29
C GLN A 208 -12.53 17.17 -17.70
N LYS A 209 -11.65 17.25 -18.71
CA LYS A 209 -12.04 17.58 -20.09
C LYS A 209 -12.82 16.45 -20.79
N ALA A 210 -12.59 15.19 -20.40
CA ALA A 210 -13.20 14.03 -21.03
C ALA A 210 -14.62 13.71 -20.53
N ARG A 211 -15.10 14.43 -19.49
CA ARG A 211 -16.39 14.21 -18.82
C ARG A 211 -17.40 15.34 -19.07
N ALA A 212 -17.12 16.22 -20.03
CA ALA A 212 -18.01 17.33 -20.36
C ALA A 212 -19.35 16.83 -20.94
N GLY A 213 -20.48 17.34 -20.43
CA GLY A 213 -21.82 16.96 -20.89
C GLY A 213 -22.33 15.61 -20.39
N ILE A 214 -21.78 15.08 -19.29
CA ILE A 214 -22.20 13.83 -18.65
C ILE A 214 -22.32 14.07 -17.13
N GLN A 215 -23.48 13.77 -16.56
CA GLN A 215 -23.68 13.77 -15.10
C GLN A 215 -23.43 12.37 -14.55
N GLU A 216 -22.33 12.17 -13.81
CA GLU A 216 -22.02 10.89 -13.18
C GLU A 216 -22.97 10.65 -11.99
N VAL A 217 -23.60 9.46 -11.95
CA VAL A 217 -24.54 9.05 -10.89
C VAL A 217 -23.90 8.03 -9.95
N HIS A 218 -23.18 7.05 -10.51
CA HIS A 218 -22.52 6.01 -9.74
C HIS A 218 -21.35 5.41 -10.52
N PHE A 219 -20.19 5.29 -9.88
CA PHE A 219 -19.03 4.61 -10.44
C PHE A 219 -18.77 3.32 -9.67
N LEU A 220 -18.73 2.19 -10.38
CA LEU A 220 -18.29 0.90 -9.86
C LEU A 220 -16.78 0.78 -10.10
N PRO A 221 -15.94 0.80 -9.05
CA PRO A 221 -14.48 0.71 -9.17
C PRO A 221 -14.02 -0.67 -9.64
N PHE A 222 -12.70 -0.79 -9.86
CA PHE A 222 -12.12 -2.03 -10.36
C PHE A 222 -12.04 -3.06 -9.24
N ASN A 223 -12.75 -4.17 -9.39
CA ASN A 223 -12.62 -5.33 -8.51
C ASN A 223 -11.73 -6.40 -9.20
N PRO A 224 -10.64 -6.90 -8.57
CA PRO A 224 -9.78 -7.96 -9.12
C PRO A 224 -10.52 -9.26 -9.51
N THR A 225 -11.65 -9.55 -8.85
CA THR A 225 -12.51 -10.71 -9.13
C THR A 225 -13.36 -10.48 -10.39
N GLU A 226 -14.04 -9.33 -10.50
CA GLU A 226 -14.88 -9.02 -11.65
C GLU A 226 -14.10 -8.53 -12.89
N LYS A 227 -12.87 -8.06 -12.70
CA LYS A 227 -11.94 -7.54 -13.72
C LYS A 227 -12.55 -6.48 -14.65
N ARG A 228 -13.52 -5.70 -14.15
CA ARG A 228 -14.21 -4.62 -14.86
C ARG A 228 -14.37 -3.39 -13.97
N THR A 229 -14.72 -2.27 -14.61
CA THR A 229 -15.23 -1.03 -14.01
C THR A 229 -16.54 -0.68 -14.71
N ALA A 230 -17.43 0.08 -14.05
CA ALA A 230 -18.63 0.60 -14.70
C ALA A 230 -18.93 2.04 -14.27
N LEU A 231 -19.53 2.82 -15.17
CA LEU A 231 -20.04 4.15 -14.89
C LEU A 231 -21.52 4.20 -15.26
N THR A 232 -22.36 4.53 -14.29
CA THR A 232 -23.76 4.91 -14.50
C THR A 232 -23.82 6.43 -14.54
N TYR A 233 -24.40 6.98 -15.60
CA TYR A 233 -24.47 8.41 -15.84
C TYR A 233 -25.81 8.82 -16.47
N ILE A 234 -26.12 10.11 -16.39
CA ILE A 234 -27.22 10.75 -17.11
C ILE A 234 -26.60 11.64 -18.20
N ASP A 235 -27.14 11.55 -19.41
CA ASP A 235 -26.74 12.41 -20.53
C ASP A 235 -27.45 13.78 -20.50
N ASN A 236 -27.16 14.64 -21.48
CA ASN A 236 -27.82 15.96 -21.58
C ASN A 236 -29.32 15.87 -21.93
N GLU A 237 -29.83 14.71 -22.33
CA GLU A 237 -31.24 14.46 -22.66
C GLU A 237 -32.03 13.92 -21.43
N GLY A 238 -31.35 13.71 -20.30
CA GLY A 238 -31.94 13.18 -19.07
C GLY A 238 -32.06 11.65 -19.04
N LYS A 239 -31.50 10.95 -20.03
CA LYS A 239 -31.56 9.49 -20.11
C LYS A 239 -30.42 8.86 -19.32
N MET A 240 -30.74 7.81 -18.53
CA MET A 240 -29.76 7.11 -17.72
C MET A 240 -29.14 5.93 -18.47
N HIS A 241 -27.81 5.92 -18.50
CA HIS A 241 -26.97 4.97 -19.20
C HIS A 241 -25.99 4.31 -18.25
N ARG A 242 -25.56 3.08 -18.56
CA ARG A 242 -24.48 2.41 -17.85
C ARG A 242 -23.49 1.81 -18.84
N VAL A 243 -22.24 2.27 -18.77
CA VAL A 243 -21.13 1.73 -19.56
C VAL A 243 -20.20 0.92 -18.67
N SER A 244 -19.62 -0.14 -19.20
CA SER A 244 -18.59 -0.94 -18.51
C SER A 244 -17.40 -1.19 -19.41
N LYS A 245 -16.21 -1.20 -18.83
CA LYS A 245 -14.95 -1.59 -19.48
C LYS A 245 -14.19 -2.57 -18.61
N GLY A 246 -13.55 -3.57 -19.21
CA GLY A 246 -12.87 -4.61 -18.46
C GLY A 246 -12.20 -5.68 -19.33
N ALA A 247 -11.80 -6.76 -18.67
CA ALA A 247 -11.28 -7.96 -19.33
C ALA A 247 -12.32 -8.50 -20.34
N PRO A 248 -11.92 -8.84 -21.59
CA PRO A 248 -12.86 -9.22 -22.63
C PRO A 248 -13.83 -10.35 -22.26
N GLU A 249 -13.34 -11.42 -21.66
CA GLU A 249 -14.15 -12.55 -21.16
C GLU A 249 -15.29 -12.10 -20.24
N GLN A 250 -14.99 -11.18 -19.30
CA GLN A 250 -15.97 -10.73 -18.30
C GLN A 250 -17.03 -9.82 -18.92
N ILE A 251 -16.65 -8.97 -19.87
CA ILE A 251 -17.59 -8.13 -20.61
C ILE A 251 -18.43 -8.96 -21.60
N LEU A 252 -17.84 -9.99 -22.20
CA LEU A 252 -18.53 -10.93 -23.08
C LEU A 252 -19.58 -11.76 -22.32
N ASN A 253 -19.27 -12.21 -21.09
CA ASN A 253 -20.21 -12.93 -20.22
C ASN A 253 -21.44 -12.10 -19.79
N LEU A 254 -21.36 -10.76 -19.82
CA LEU A 254 -22.51 -9.89 -19.56
C LEU A 254 -23.45 -9.76 -20.77
N SER A 255 -22.93 -9.99 -21.97
CA SER A 255 -23.57 -9.62 -23.23
C SER A 255 -24.67 -10.61 -23.61
N HIS A 256 -25.89 -10.10 -23.84
CA HIS A 256 -27.08 -10.92 -24.07
C HIS A 256 -26.97 -11.90 -25.27
N ASN A 257 -26.15 -11.54 -26.27
CA ASN A 257 -25.92 -12.29 -27.49
C ASN A 257 -24.56 -13.02 -27.51
N LYS A 258 -24.00 -13.36 -26.34
CA LYS A 258 -22.67 -14.00 -26.18
C LYS A 258 -22.39 -15.05 -27.26
N SER A 259 -23.26 -16.05 -27.39
CA SER A 259 -23.07 -17.21 -28.28
C SER A 259 -22.82 -16.86 -29.75
N ASP A 260 -23.38 -15.75 -30.23
CA ASP A 260 -23.26 -15.31 -31.62
C ASP A 260 -21.95 -14.54 -31.88
N ILE A 261 -21.49 -13.78 -30.87
CA ILE A 261 -20.33 -12.88 -31.00
C ILE A 261 -19.03 -13.48 -30.47
N GLU A 262 -19.08 -14.43 -29.54
CA GLU A 262 -17.94 -15.04 -28.83
C GLU A 262 -16.81 -15.46 -29.77
N ARG A 263 -17.12 -16.30 -30.77
CA ARG A 263 -16.13 -16.76 -31.76
C ARG A 263 -15.46 -15.60 -32.53
N ARG A 264 -16.21 -14.53 -32.84
CA ARG A 264 -15.68 -13.36 -33.55
C ARG A 264 -14.85 -12.47 -32.63
N VAL A 265 -15.26 -12.33 -31.37
CA VAL A 265 -14.54 -11.58 -30.33
C VAL A 265 -13.20 -12.25 -30.03
N HIS A 266 -13.17 -13.58 -29.84
CA HIS A 266 -11.95 -14.34 -29.55
C HIS A 266 -10.95 -14.23 -30.70
N ALA A 267 -11.38 -14.44 -31.94
CA ALA A 267 -10.52 -14.29 -33.12
C ALA A 267 -9.90 -12.88 -33.28
N VAL A 268 -10.55 -11.82 -32.77
CA VAL A 268 -9.98 -10.45 -32.76
C VAL A 268 -9.02 -10.26 -31.58
N ILE A 269 -9.30 -10.84 -30.41
CA ILE A 269 -8.40 -10.85 -29.25
C ILE A 269 -7.10 -11.57 -29.61
N ASP A 270 -7.18 -12.75 -30.22
CA ASP A 270 -6.01 -13.51 -30.67
C ASP A 270 -5.15 -12.70 -31.65
N LYS A 271 -5.79 -12.06 -32.64
CA LYS A 271 -5.12 -11.18 -33.62
C LYS A 271 -4.52 -9.92 -32.99
N PHE A 272 -5.03 -9.46 -31.84
CA PHE A 272 -4.39 -8.40 -31.05
C PHE A 272 -3.22 -8.97 -30.24
N ALA A 273 -3.36 -10.14 -29.64
CA ALA A 273 -2.32 -10.81 -28.87
C ALA A 273 -1.09 -11.20 -29.72
N GLU A 274 -1.29 -11.70 -30.95
CA GLU A 274 -0.24 -11.94 -31.96
C GLU A 274 0.59 -10.68 -32.27
N ARG A 275 -0.01 -9.49 -32.13
CA ARG A 275 0.63 -8.19 -32.34
C ARG A 275 1.23 -7.59 -31.07
N GLY A 276 1.14 -8.27 -29.93
CA GLY A 276 1.55 -7.76 -28.63
C GLY A 276 0.64 -6.63 -28.12
N LEU A 277 -0.65 -6.65 -28.48
CA LEU A 277 -1.64 -5.65 -28.09
C LEU A 277 -2.57 -6.25 -27.03
N ARG A 278 -2.74 -5.53 -25.92
CA ARG A 278 -3.64 -5.87 -24.84
C ARG A 278 -5.08 -5.52 -25.22
N SER A 279 -6.02 -6.44 -25.02
CA SER A 279 -7.42 -6.23 -25.36
C SER A 279 -8.23 -5.72 -24.16
N LEU A 280 -8.93 -4.59 -24.31
CA LEU A 280 -9.93 -4.11 -23.36
C LEU A 280 -11.31 -4.10 -24.03
N ALA A 281 -12.30 -4.76 -23.45
CA ALA A 281 -13.67 -4.72 -23.98
C ALA A 281 -14.49 -3.59 -23.36
N VAL A 282 -15.47 -3.11 -24.12
CA VAL A 282 -16.47 -2.11 -23.69
C VAL A 282 -17.87 -2.64 -23.98
N ALA A 283 -18.75 -2.52 -22.98
CA ALA A 283 -20.18 -2.78 -23.12
C ALA A 283 -21.02 -1.61 -22.60
N TYR A 284 -22.27 -1.57 -23.04
CA TYR A 284 -23.24 -0.51 -22.76
C TYR A 284 -24.61 -1.13 -22.48
N GLN A 285 -25.37 -0.51 -21.59
CA GLN A 285 -26.79 -0.76 -21.42
C GLN A 285 -27.52 0.54 -21.06
N GLU A 286 -28.81 0.58 -21.37
CA GLU A 286 -29.71 1.62 -20.87
C GLU A 286 -30.24 1.25 -19.48
N VAL A 287 -30.64 2.24 -18.67
CA VAL A 287 -31.26 2.01 -17.36
C VAL A 287 -32.64 2.68 -17.34
N PRO A 288 -33.69 2.04 -17.89
CA PRO A 288 -34.99 2.68 -18.12
C PRO A 288 -35.71 3.13 -16.84
N GLU A 289 -35.46 2.45 -15.72
CA GLU A 289 -36.08 2.78 -14.43
C GLU A 289 -35.51 4.04 -13.76
N GLY A 290 -34.43 4.63 -14.27
CA GLY A 290 -33.81 5.84 -13.69
C GLY A 290 -33.23 5.66 -12.27
N ARG A 291 -33.15 4.42 -11.76
CA ARG A 291 -32.64 4.10 -10.41
C ARG A 291 -31.28 3.42 -10.49
N LYS A 292 -30.34 3.89 -9.67
CA LYS A 292 -28.96 3.39 -9.58
C LYS A 292 -28.85 1.87 -9.35
N GLU A 293 -29.79 1.31 -8.58
CA GLU A 293 -29.86 -0.11 -8.19
C GLU A 293 -30.56 -1.01 -9.22
N SER A 294 -31.23 -0.45 -10.24
CA SER A 294 -31.88 -1.28 -11.26
C SER A 294 -30.84 -2.05 -12.09
N ALA A 295 -31.18 -3.29 -12.42
CA ALA A 295 -30.40 -4.15 -13.31
C ALA A 295 -30.19 -3.49 -14.68
N GLY A 296 -31.16 -2.67 -15.14
CA GLY A 296 -31.17 -2.05 -16.46
C GLY A 296 -31.57 -3.01 -17.58
N GLY A 297 -31.40 -2.56 -18.83
CA GLY A 297 -31.63 -3.37 -20.02
C GLY A 297 -30.48 -4.38 -20.29
N PRO A 298 -30.60 -5.21 -21.34
CA PRO A 298 -29.56 -6.16 -21.71
C PRO A 298 -28.26 -5.46 -22.13
N TRP A 299 -27.11 -5.94 -21.63
CA TRP A 299 -25.80 -5.44 -22.05
C TRP A 299 -25.56 -5.72 -23.53
N GLN A 300 -25.12 -4.68 -24.24
CA GLN A 300 -24.67 -4.71 -25.62
C GLN A 300 -23.14 -4.65 -25.64
N PHE A 301 -22.50 -5.62 -26.29
CA PHE A 301 -21.06 -5.59 -26.54
C PHE A 301 -20.76 -4.54 -27.61
N ILE A 302 -20.10 -3.44 -27.25
CA ILE A 302 -19.82 -2.34 -28.17
C ILE A 302 -18.55 -2.60 -28.98
N GLY A 303 -17.50 -3.12 -28.35
CA GLY A 303 -16.27 -3.45 -29.06
C GLY A 303 -15.05 -3.76 -28.19
N LEU A 304 -13.96 -4.05 -28.88
CA LEU A 304 -12.62 -4.25 -28.33
C LEU A 304 -11.73 -3.06 -28.67
N MET A 305 -10.99 -2.57 -27.67
CA MET A 305 -9.99 -1.54 -27.79
C MET A 305 -8.60 -2.17 -27.62
N PRO A 306 -7.73 -2.14 -28.65
CA PRO A 306 -6.35 -2.55 -28.49
C PRO A 306 -5.56 -1.46 -27.74
N LEU A 307 -4.92 -1.85 -26.66
CA LEU A 307 -3.97 -1.05 -25.90
C LEU A 307 -2.57 -1.56 -26.21
N PHE A 308 -1.65 -0.63 -26.50
CA PHE A 308 -0.23 -0.95 -26.63
C PHE A 308 0.51 -0.41 -25.42
N ASP A 309 1.21 -1.29 -24.71
CA ASP A 309 2.13 -0.92 -23.64
C ASP A 309 3.56 -1.04 -24.18
N PRO A 310 4.16 0.06 -24.68
CA PRO A 310 5.48 -0.01 -25.29
C PRO A 310 6.55 -0.31 -24.23
N PRO A 311 7.48 -1.25 -24.47
CA PRO A 311 8.63 -1.42 -23.59
C PRO A 311 9.43 -0.12 -23.54
N ARG A 312 10.06 0.16 -22.39
CA ARG A 312 10.94 1.33 -22.26
C ARG A 312 12.13 1.16 -23.20
N HIS A 313 12.62 2.28 -23.74
CA HIS A 313 13.69 2.33 -24.75
C HIS A 313 15.00 1.66 -24.29
N ASP A 314 15.25 1.64 -22.99
CA ASP A 314 16.40 1.03 -22.32
C ASP A 314 16.22 -0.46 -21.98
N SER A 315 15.00 -0.99 -21.97
CA SER A 315 14.70 -2.31 -21.41
C SER A 315 15.42 -3.45 -22.13
N ALA A 316 15.47 -3.41 -23.46
CA ALA A 316 16.16 -4.43 -24.25
C ALA A 316 17.69 -4.41 -24.04
N GLU A 317 18.28 -3.24 -23.80
CA GLU A 317 19.71 -3.13 -23.48
C GLU A 317 19.98 -3.59 -22.03
N THR A 318 19.14 -3.19 -21.08
CA THR A 318 19.23 -3.60 -19.68
C THR A 318 19.16 -5.12 -19.52
N ILE A 319 18.27 -5.79 -20.25
CA ILE A 319 18.17 -7.27 -20.25
C ILE A 319 19.48 -7.90 -20.76
N ARG A 320 20.06 -7.40 -21.86
CA ARG A 320 21.36 -7.90 -22.36
C ARG A 320 22.51 -7.66 -21.39
N ARG A 321 22.55 -6.48 -20.75
CA ARG A 321 23.56 -6.15 -19.73
C ARG A 321 23.43 -7.05 -18.49
N ALA A 322 22.21 -7.34 -18.04
CA ALA A 322 21.95 -8.26 -16.93
C ALA A 322 22.44 -9.68 -17.26
N LEU A 323 22.10 -10.20 -18.45
CA LEU A 323 22.56 -11.51 -18.93
C LEU A 323 24.11 -11.60 -19.00
N ASN A 324 24.78 -10.55 -19.47
CA ASN A 324 26.26 -10.49 -19.49
C ASN A 324 26.89 -10.47 -18.07
N LEU A 325 26.14 -10.04 -17.05
CA LEU A 325 26.55 -10.10 -15.64
C LEU A 325 26.15 -11.43 -14.95
N GLY A 326 25.59 -12.39 -15.70
CA GLY A 326 25.10 -13.67 -15.15
C GLY A 326 23.73 -13.59 -14.48
N VAL A 327 23.01 -12.47 -14.60
CA VAL A 327 21.67 -12.27 -14.02
C VAL A 327 20.61 -12.62 -15.05
N ASN A 328 19.91 -13.74 -14.84
CA ASN A 328 18.77 -14.14 -15.67
C ASN A 328 17.53 -13.26 -15.36
N VAL A 329 16.89 -12.70 -16.40
CA VAL A 329 15.72 -11.83 -16.26
C VAL A 329 14.47 -12.54 -16.76
N LYS A 330 13.53 -12.83 -15.85
CA LYS A 330 12.27 -13.52 -16.15
C LYS A 330 11.10 -12.55 -16.21
N MET A 331 10.21 -12.68 -17.20
CA MET A 331 8.99 -11.88 -17.27
C MET A 331 7.96 -12.38 -16.24
N ILE A 332 7.27 -11.46 -15.56
CA ILE A 332 6.04 -11.75 -14.82
C ILE A 332 4.96 -10.79 -15.33
N THR A 333 3.87 -11.34 -15.87
CA THR A 333 2.75 -10.52 -16.37
C THR A 333 1.39 -11.14 -16.05
N GLY A 334 0.39 -10.29 -15.80
CA GLY A 334 -1.02 -10.67 -15.69
C GLY A 334 -1.73 -10.80 -17.05
N ASP A 335 -1.06 -10.48 -18.16
CA ASP A 335 -1.60 -10.64 -19.51
C ASP A 335 -1.49 -12.08 -20.02
N GLN A 336 -2.18 -12.37 -21.13
CA GLN A 336 -2.17 -13.68 -21.77
C GLN A 336 -0.78 -14.04 -22.34
N LEU A 337 -0.50 -15.34 -22.41
CA LEU A 337 0.81 -15.87 -22.81
C LEU A 337 1.31 -15.38 -24.18
N ALA A 338 0.42 -15.20 -25.16
CA ALA A 338 0.78 -14.70 -26.48
C ALA A 338 1.32 -13.25 -26.42
N ILE A 339 0.71 -12.37 -25.62
CA ILE A 339 1.17 -10.98 -25.41
C ILE A 339 2.55 -10.97 -24.72
N GLY A 340 2.73 -11.82 -23.71
CA GLY A 340 4.01 -12.00 -23.01
C GLY A 340 5.12 -12.46 -23.97
N LYS A 341 4.85 -13.49 -24.80
CA LYS A 341 5.81 -14.02 -25.77
C LYS A 341 6.20 -13.00 -26.85
N GLU A 342 5.27 -12.25 -27.42
CA GLU A 342 5.61 -11.22 -28.43
C GLU A 342 6.35 -10.03 -27.80
N THR A 343 5.99 -9.63 -26.58
CA THR A 343 6.75 -8.60 -25.82
C THR A 343 8.16 -9.08 -25.51
N GLY A 344 8.33 -10.32 -25.04
CA GLY A 344 9.62 -10.94 -24.76
C GLY A 344 10.50 -11.09 -26.00
N ARG A 345 9.89 -11.46 -27.14
CA ARG A 345 10.56 -11.52 -28.45
C ARG A 345 11.12 -10.16 -28.88
N ARG A 346 10.37 -9.07 -28.66
CA ARG A 346 10.82 -7.68 -28.95
C ARG A 346 11.92 -7.21 -28.00
N LEU A 347 11.85 -7.59 -26.73
CA LEU A 347 12.86 -7.29 -25.72
C LEU A 347 14.14 -8.12 -25.87
N GLY A 348 14.08 -9.25 -26.58
CA GLY A 348 15.21 -10.16 -26.76
C GLY A 348 15.48 -11.06 -25.55
N MET A 349 14.46 -11.32 -24.71
CA MET A 349 14.58 -12.17 -23.52
C MET A 349 14.25 -13.66 -23.76
N GLY A 350 13.84 -14.01 -24.99
CA GLY A 350 13.36 -15.34 -25.33
C GLY A 350 11.83 -15.45 -25.33
N THR A 351 11.34 -16.67 -25.58
CA THR A 351 9.91 -17.00 -25.72
C THR A 351 9.53 -18.30 -25.01
N ASN A 352 10.43 -18.86 -24.18
CA ASN A 352 10.21 -20.06 -23.37
C ASN A 352 9.37 -19.72 -22.12
N MET A 353 8.17 -19.17 -22.36
CA MET A 353 7.26 -18.70 -21.33
C MET A 353 6.09 -19.67 -21.15
N TYR A 354 5.59 -19.75 -19.91
CA TYR A 354 4.53 -20.66 -19.48
C TYR A 354 3.38 -19.91 -18.80
N PRO A 355 2.14 -20.43 -18.82
CA PRO A 355 1.04 -19.86 -18.05
C PRO A 355 1.20 -20.23 -16.56
N SER A 356 0.81 -19.32 -15.66
CA SER A 356 0.80 -19.55 -14.20
C SER A 356 0.04 -20.81 -13.78
N SER A 357 -1.05 -21.13 -14.48
CA SER A 357 -1.89 -22.30 -14.23
C SER A 357 -1.19 -23.65 -14.47
N ALA A 358 -0.15 -23.69 -15.31
CA ALA A 358 0.67 -24.89 -15.50
C ALA A 358 1.59 -25.16 -14.29
N LEU A 359 2.04 -24.12 -13.58
CA LEU A 359 2.81 -24.26 -12.35
C LEU A 359 1.94 -24.70 -11.16
N LEU A 360 0.68 -24.23 -11.13
CA LEU A 360 -0.28 -24.52 -10.06
C LEU A 360 -0.94 -25.91 -10.17
N GLY A 361 -0.50 -26.75 -11.12
CA GLY A 361 -0.94 -28.15 -11.27
C GLY A 361 -2.40 -28.35 -11.70
N GLN A 362 -3.13 -27.28 -12.04
CA GLN A 362 -4.57 -27.33 -12.33
C GLN A 362 -4.91 -27.78 -13.76
N ASN A 363 -3.96 -27.71 -14.71
CA ASN A 363 -4.08 -28.32 -16.03
C ASN A 363 -2.83 -29.15 -16.33
N LYS A 364 -2.98 -30.48 -16.32
CA LYS A 364 -1.95 -31.41 -16.79
C LYS A 364 -2.03 -31.56 -18.31
N ASP A 365 -1.43 -30.63 -19.04
CA ASP A 365 -1.07 -30.92 -20.44
C ASP A 365 -0.04 -32.05 -20.46
N GLU A 366 -0.33 -33.12 -21.21
CA GLU A 366 0.47 -34.37 -21.22
C GLU A 366 1.92 -34.14 -21.70
N SER A 367 2.21 -33.02 -22.38
CA SER A 367 3.54 -32.61 -22.82
C SER A 367 4.40 -31.94 -21.72
N ILE A 368 3.78 -31.45 -20.65
CA ILE A 368 4.48 -30.78 -19.52
C ILE A 368 5.02 -31.81 -18.50
N VAL A 369 4.60 -33.08 -18.62
CA VAL A 369 4.90 -34.18 -17.68
C VAL A 369 6.40 -34.56 -17.61
N ALA A 370 7.24 -34.07 -18.53
CA ALA A 370 8.64 -34.50 -18.66
C ALA A 370 9.64 -33.87 -17.67
N LEU A 371 9.31 -32.75 -17.00
CA LEU A 371 10.24 -32.04 -16.11
C LEU A 371 9.61 -31.72 -14.74
N PRO A 372 10.37 -31.78 -13.63
CA PRO A 372 9.96 -31.22 -12.35
C PRO A 372 9.61 -29.73 -12.46
N ILE A 373 8.65 -29.27 -11.67
CA ILE A 373 8.17 -27.88 -11.69
C ILE A 373 9.31 -26.90 -11.42
N ASP A 374 10.22 -27.23 -10.50
CA ASP A 374 11.38 -26.39 -10.16
C ASP A 374 12.31 -26.18 -11.36
N GLU A 375 12.60 -27.25 -12.12
CA GLU A 375 13.45 -27.21 -13.31
C GLU A 375 12.77 -26.46 -14.47
N LEU A 376 11.44 -26.56 -14.58
CA LEU A 376 10.65 -25.77 -15.53
C LEU A 376 10.69 -24.28 -15.14
N ILE A 377 10.58 -23.94 -13.85
CA ILE A 377 10.69 -22.56 -13.36
C ILE A 377 12.10 -22.00 -13.63
N GLU A 378 13.14 -22.79 -13.38
CA GLU A 378 14.54 -22.42 -13.65
C GLU A 378 14.78 -22.15 -15.15
N LYS A 379 14.23 -23.00 -16.04
CA LYS A 379 14.39 -22.89 -17.50
C LYS A 379 13.45 -21.90 -18.19
N ALA A 380 12.39 -21.43 -17.54
CA ALA A 380 11.41 -20.53 -18.15
C ALA A 380 11.93 -19.07 -18.28
N ASP A 381 11.69 -18.44 -19.43
CA ASP A 381 11.97 -17.01 -19.66
C ASP A 381 10.93 -16.09 -19.01
N GLY A 382 9.82 -16.65 -18.51
CA GLY A 382 8.79 -15.90 -17.81
C GLY A 382 7.43 -16.59 -17.71
N PHE A 383 6.54 -15.94 -16.97
CA PHE A 383 5.21 -16.44 -16.61
C PHE A 383 4.12 -15.41 -16.95
N ALA A 384 3.04 -15.91 -17.55
CA ALA A 384 1.90 -15.11 -17.99
C ALA A 384 0.61 -15.52 -17.24
N GLY A 385 -0.36 -14.60 -17.17
CA GLY A 385 -1.57 -14.78 -16.36
C GLY A 385 -1.30 -14.91 -14.87
N VAL A 386 -0.21 -14.31 -14.36
CA VAL A 386 0.10 -14.32 -12.93
C VAL A 386 -0.79 -13.30 -12.20
N PHE A 387 -1.53 -13.77 -11.19
CA PHE A 387 -2.32 -12.94 -10.29
C PHE A 387 -1.75 -13.05 -8.87
N PRO A 388 -1.86 -12.01 -8.02
CA PRO A 388 -1.60 -12.16 -6.60
C PRO A 388 -2.47 -13.27 -6.01
N ALA A 389 -1.89 -14.08 -5.13
CA ALA A 389 -2.56 -15.16 -4.41
C ALA A 389 -3.35 -14.62 -3.20
#